data_AF-R9JL72-F1
#
_entry.id   AF-R9JL72-F1
#
_cell.length_a   1.000
_cell.length_b   1.000
_cell.length_c   1.000
_cell.angle_alpha   90.00
_cell.angle_beta   90.00
_cell.angle_gamma   90.00
#
_symmetry.space_group_name_H-M   'P 1'
#
loop_
_entity.id
_entity.type
_entity.pdbx_description
1 polymer ?
#
loop_
_entity_poly.entity_id
_entity_poly.type
_entity_poly.pdbx_seq_one_letter_code
_entity_poly.pdbx_strand_id
1 'polypeptide(L)'
;MNNYKKILAGVLATSMVLSSSMVALADEGRTTGSGKVEGALSHDVFSVVLPTEETYSGAFDYVMDPLDLLQDANNDKYTGYTFDNASGGSLYFYEFDPTDPKKYKNESRALTVENKSTKDVKLTVKVTASSVDGITMSASNDFNAGADTDTSLYMALVGVEADGTTETAYVFDSAGIACFTTTLNAIEKGSASDPDPYIVQWNPIRDSYEYVWNPASAATNTVDKHSFKLTGKCNPVKTAANAHPSREDWLEALEPGLSPELEIVWTVENPFEVQVTMDTTGLIKIANCDGALWNPIVITDASGEYTLTGNDGSWTVWDDDIKVEKQYQLSTSWMSYLSGKTATATVTLKDGKTSSSTVTFP
;
A
#
# COMPACT_ATOMS: atom_id res chain seq x y z
N MET A 1 -0.72 35.66 -26.77
CA MET A 1 -1.80 34.66 -26.62
C MET A 1 -1.21 33.48 -25.88
N ASN A 2 -1.68 33.02 -24.72
CA ASN A 2 -2.72 33.48 -23.77
C ASN A 2 -2.13 33.21 -22.34
N ASN A 3 -2.14 34.15 -21.38
CA ASN A 3 -3.22 34.38 -20.40
C ASN A 3 -3.72 33.06 -19.74
N TYR A 4 -3.68 32.88 -18.41
CA TYR A 4 -4.35 33.74 -17.41
C TYR A 4 -3.81 33.62 -15.96
N LYS A 5 -3.91 34.74 -15.18
CA LYS A 5 -4.24 34.89 -13.73
C LYS A 5 -3.54 33.94 -12.72
N LYS A 6 -2.78 34.36 -11.68
CA LYS A 6 -2.71 35.62 -10.91
C LYS A 6 -4.02 36.10 -10.26
N ILE A 7 -4.44 35.35 -9.24
CA ILE A 7 -5.44 35.63 -8.18
C ILE A 7 -4.88 34.90 -6.93
N LEU A 8 -4.87 35.39 -5.67
CA LEU A 8 -5.32 36.66 -5.07
C LEU A 8 -4.29 37.12 -4.00
N ALA A 9 -4.13 38.44 -3.79
CA ALA A 9 -3.55 39.02 -2.58
C ALA A 9 -4.09 40.46 -2.39
N GLY A 10 -5.30 40.57 -1.82
CA GLY A 10 -6.01 41.84 -1.67
C GLY A 10 -5.73 42.51 -0.32
N VAL A 11 -4.96 43.59 -0.33
CA VAL A 11 -4.67 44.41 0.85
C VAL A 11 -5.97 45.07 1.36
N LEU A 12 -6.31 44.84 2.63
CA LEU A 12 -7.45 45.47 3.30
C LEU A 12 -6.95 46.40 4.41
N ALA A 13 -6.58 47.62 4.01
CA ALA A 13 -6.15 48.70 4.90
C ALA A 13 -7.01 49.94 4.64
N THR A 14 -8.28 49.88 5.05
CA THR A 14 -9.25 50.95 4.88
C THR A 14 -8.98 52.09 5.87
N SER A 15 -8.30 53.15 5.43
CA SER A 15 -8.17 54.40 6.20
C SER A 15 -8.96 55.53 5.55
N MET A 16 -10.24 55.64 5.91
CA MET A 16 -11.02 56.84 5.65
C MET A 16 -10.72 57.88 6.73
N VAL A 17 -10.11 59.01 6.36
CA VAL A 17 -10.13 60.24 7.17
C VAL A 17 -10.45 61.42 6.26
N LEU A 18 -11.72 61.84 6.29
CA LEU A 18 -12.17 63.14 5.78
C LEU A 18 -12.65 63.98 6.97
N SER A 19 -11.82 64.91 7.43
CA SER A 19 -12.29 66.16 8.02
C SER A 19 -11.22 67.24 7.88
N SER A 20 -11.57 68.33 7.21
CA SER A 20 -10.68 69.46 6.95
C SER A 20 -10.95 70.59 7.94
N SER A 21 -10.08 70.72 8.94
CA SER A 21 -9.97 71.90 9.82
C SER A 21 -8.49 72.16 10.09
N MET A 22 -7.96 73.27 9.58
CA MET A 22 -6.55 73.62 9.79
C MET A 22 -6.30 74.01 11.25
N VAL A 23 -5.46 73.25 11.95
CA VAL A 23 -4.84 73.61 13.23
C VAL A 23 -3.33 73.44 13.05
N ALA A 24 -2.56 74.49 13.34
CA ALA A 24 -1.10 74.42 13.25
C ALA A 24 -0.54 73.57 14.40
N LEU A 25 0.06 72.44 14.05
CA LEU A 25 0.86 71.58 14.91
C LEU A 25 2.27 71.46 14.31
N ALA A 26 3.20 70.84 15.05
CA ALA A 26 4.64 70.85 14.77
C ALA A 26 5.02 70.25 13.39
N ASP A 27 6.28 70.45 12.99
CA ASP A 27 6.88 69.84 11.81
C ASP A 27 6.92 68.30 11.97
N GLU A 28 5.87 67.62 11.51
CA GLU A 28 5.69 66.18 11.66
C GLU A 28 6.50 65.39 10.62
N GLY A 29 7.69 64.95 11.04
CA GLY A 29 8.50 64.00 10.27
C GLY A 29 7.79 62.66 10.07
N ARG A 30 7.20 62.43 8.89
CA ARG A 30 6.62 61.15 8.47
C ARG A 30 7.65 60.29 7.74
N THR A 31 7.78 59.04 8.16
CA THR A 31 8.53 57.99 7.46
C THR A 31 7.71 56.70 7.43
N THR A 32 7.95 55.84 6.43
CA THR A 32 7.26 54.57 6.26
C THR A 32 8.26 53.43 6.19
N GLY A 33 8.12 52.43 7.07
CA GLY A 33 8.83 51.16 6.96
C GLY A 33 8.00 50.14 6.19
N SER A 34 8.65 49.30 5.38
CA SER A 34 8.05 48.12 4.76
C SER A 34 8.55 46.85 5.45
N GLY A 35 7.63 45.94 5.77
CA GLY A 35 7.96 44.58 6.17
C GLY A 35 8.02 43.64 4.96
N LYS A 36 8.79 42.56 5.07
CA LYS A 36 8.67 41.38 4.21
C LYS A 36 8.18 40.20 5.03
N VAL A 37 7.44 39.30 4.39
CA VAL A 37 7.13 37.97 4.96
C VAL A 37 8.16 37.01 4.39
N GLU A 38 8.84 36.26 5.26
CA GLU A 38 9.94 35.35 4.89
C GLU A 38 9.48 34.15 4.04
N GLY A 39 8.19 33.82 4.08
CA GLY A 39 7.56 32.81 3.21
C GLY A 39 6.57 31.92 3.95
N ALA A 40 6.18 30.83 3.29
CA ALA A 40 5.44 29.71 3.88
C ALA A 40 6.05 28.40 3.37
N LEU A 41 6.15 27.39 4.24
CA LEU A 41 6.78 26.11 3.97
C LEU A 41 5.86 24.97 4.43
N SER A 42 5.61 23.98 3.55
CA SER A 42 5.02 22.72 4.00
C SER A 42 6.09 21.80 4.61
N HIS A 43 5.67 21.05 5.63
CA HIS A 43 6.47 20.01 6.29
C HIS A 43 6.07 18.61 5.83
N ASP A 44 5.25 18.54 4.76
CA ASP A 44 4.82 17.31 4.10
C ASP A 44 5.95 16.74 3.25
N VAL A 45 6.41 15.53 3.56
CA VAL A 45 7.40 14.78 2.79
C VAL A 45 6.88 13.37 2.55
N PHE A 46 6.77 12.98 1.29
CA PHE A 46 6.54 11.59 0.89
C PHE A 46 7.88 10.97 0.49
N SER A 47 8.31 9.94 1.22
CA SER A 47 9.54 9.20 0.97
C SER A 47 9.38 7.78 1.47
N VAL A 48 9.45 6.80 0.56
CA VAL A 48 9.27 5.38 0.87
C VAL A 48 10.40 4.62 0.19
N VAL A 49 11.00 3.67 0.91
CA VAL A 49 11.96 2.72 0.33
C VAL A 49 11.19 1.49 -0.10
N LEU A 50 11.25 1.18 -1.40
CA LEU A 50 10.65 -0.01 -1.99
C LEU A 50 11.72 -1.04 -2.33
N PRO A 51 11.38 -2.35 -2.39
CA PRO A 51 12.22 -3.37 -2.99
C PRO A 51 12.70 -2.97 -4.40
N THR A 52 13.96 -3.26 -4.70
CA THR A 52 14.60 -3.05 -6.01
C THR A 52 14.75 -4.36 -6.77
N GLU A 53 14.96 -4.30 -8.10
CA GLU A 53 15.23 -5.47 -8.96
C GLU A 53 16.29 -6.42 -8.35
N GLU A 54 17.39 -5.87 -7.82
CA GLU A 54 18.48 -6.63 -7.17
C GLU A 54 18.03 -7.40 -5.90
N THR A 55 16.88 -7.04 -5.33
CA THR A 55 16.31 -7.69 -4.13
C THR A 55 15.14 -8.61 -4.43
N TYR A 56 14.37 -8.38 -5.51
CA TYR A 56 13.19 -9.19 -5.85
C TYR A 56 13.34 -10.12 -7.07
N SER A 57 14.35 -9.91 -7.92
CA SER A 57 14.58 -10.80 -9.07
C SER A 57 14.87 -12.23 -8.60
N GLY A 58 14.03 -13.18 -9.01
CA GLY A 58 14.07 -14.58 -8.58
C GLY A 58 13.70 -14.84 -7.12
N ALA A 59 13.30 -13.82 -6.34
CA ALA A 59 13.02 -13.97 -4.90
C ALA A 59 11.79 -14.86 -4.59
N PHE A 60 10.91 -15.04 -5.57
CA PHE A 60 9.71 -15.88 -5.51
C PHE A 60 9.76 -17.06 -6.50
N ASP A 61 10.87 -17.26 -7.21
CA ASP A 61 11.06 -18.44 -8.06
C ASP A 61 11.08 -19.69 -7.18
N TYR A 62 10.38 -20.75 -7.58
CA TYR A 62 10.25 -21.94 -6.75
C TYR A 62 10.30 -23.24 -7.54
N VAL A 63 10.56 -24.33 -6.82
CA VAL A 63 10.50 -25.72 -7.29
C VAL A 63 9.43 -26.45 -6.49
N MET A 64 8.48 -27.05 -7.20
CA MET A 64 7.47 -27.94 -6.64
C MET A 64 7.98 -29.38 -6.67
N ASP A 65 7.91 -30.09 -5.55
CA ASP A 65 8.26 -31.51 -5.47
C ASP A 65 7.31 -32.27 -4.53
N PRO A 66 6.07 -32.56 -4.98
CA PRO A 66 5.10 -33.32 -4.18
C PRO A 66 5.44 -34.82 -4.09
N LEU A 67 6.36 -35.30 -4.92
CA LEU A 67 6.72 -36.72 -5.08
C LEU A 67 8.06 -37.09 -4.42
N ASP A 68 8.72 -36.15 -3.74
CA ASP A 68 10.04 -36.24 -3.07
C ASP A 68 11.19 -36.70 -4.01
N LEU A 69 11.06 -36.38 -5.30
CA LEU A 69 12.00 -36.81 -6.35
C LEU A 69 13.37 -36.13 -6.22
N LEU A 70 13.44 -34.93 -5.64
CA LEU A 70 14.69 -34.25 -5.33
C LEU A 70 15.51 -35.08 -4.35
N GLN A 71 14.89 -35.58 -3.28
CA GLN A 71 15.55 -36.41 -2.28
C GLN A 71 15.92 -37.78 -2.83
N ASP A 72 14.97 -38.48 -3.48
CA ASP A 72 15.22 -39.79 -4.13
C ASP A 72 16.39 -39.74 -5.12
N ALA A 73 16.50 -38.65 -5.89
CA ALA A 73 17.56 -38.44 -6.87
C ALA A 73 18.83 -37.74 -6.31
N ASN A 74 18.94 -37.56 -4.98
CA ASN A 74 20.06 -36.86 -4.32
C ASN A 74 20.37 -35.47 -4.93
N ASN A 75 19.34 -34.73 -5.34
CA ASN A 75 19.40 -33.42 -5.99
C ASN A 75 20.21 -33.38 -7.32
N ASP A 76 20.47 -34.51 -8.00
CA ASP A 76 21.39 -34.60 -9.16
C ASP A 76 21.06 -33.59 -10.29
N LYS A 77 19.76 -33.41 -10.61
CA LYS A 77 19.27 -32.39 -11.57
C LYS A 77 19.72 -30.97 -11.22
N TYR A 78 19.87 -30.66 -9.93
CA TYR A 78 20.27 -29.37 -9.38
C TYR A 78 21.69 -29.47 -8.78
N THR A 79 22.60 -30.18 -9.45
CA THR A 79 23.99 -30.37 -9.01
C THR A 79 24.65 -29.05 -8.56
N GLY A 80 25.10 -29.04 -7.31
CA GLY A 80 25.75 -27.90 -6.67
C GLY A 80 24.79 -26.92 -5.98
N TYR A 81 23.49 -27.15 -6.01
CA TYR A 81 22.50 -26.48 -5.16
C TYR A 81 22.19 -27.31 -3.91
N THR A 82 21.78 -26.64 -2.83
CA THR A 82 21.32 -27.27 -1.59
C THR A 82 19.88 -26.88 -1.29
N PHE A 83 19.05 -27.87 -0.97
CA PHE A 83 17.65 -27.71 -0.57
C PHE A 83 17.52 -27.94 0.94
N ASP A 84 16.67 -27.17 1.61
CA ASP A 84 16.33 -27.35 3.03
C ASP A 84 15.38 -28.55 3.25
N ASN A 85 15.92 -29.75 3.03
CA ASN A 85 15.17 -31.01 3.13
C ASN A 85 14.89 -31.42 4.59
N ALA A 86 15.39 -30.68 5.59
CA ALA A 86 15.25 -31.03 7.01
C ALA A 86 13.81 -30.99 7.53
N SER A 87 12.92 -30.29 6.81
CA SER A 87 11.56 -29.96 7.26
C SER A 87 10.45 -30.79 6.59
N GLY A 88 10.78 -31.74 5.70
CA GLY A 88 9.78 -32.43 4.87
C GLY A 88 9.05 -31.46 3.94
N GLY A 89 9.82 -30.56 3.32
CA GLY A 89 9.35 -29.60 2.33
C GLY A 89 8.92 -30.27 1.03
N SER A 90 7.98 -29.64 0.33
CA SER A 90 7.54 -30.03 -1.02
C SER A 90 7.34 -28.82 -1.93
N LEU A 91 7.69 -27.63 -1.45
CA LEU A 91 7.75 -26.38 -2.20
C LEU A 91 9.01 -25.63 -1.75
N TYR A 92 9.86 -25.25 -2.70
CA TYR A 92 11.20 -24.77 -2.41
C TYR A 92 11.49 -23.49 -3.18
N PHE A 93 11.56 -22.35 -2.48
CA PHE A 93 11.88 -21.05 -3.07
C PHE A 93 13.39 -20.86 -3.22
N TYR A 94 13.79 -20.20 -4.30
CA TYR A 94 15.19 -19.86 -4.56
C TYR A 94 15.65 -18.71 -3.67
N GLU A 95 16.75 -18.93 -2.95
CA GLU A 95 17.41 -17.89 -2.16
C GLU A 95 18.57 -17.30 -2.98
N PHE A 96 18.34 -16.13 -3.59
CA PHE A 96 19.43 -15.34 -4.15
C PHE A 96 20.21 -14.62 -3.04
N ASP A 97 21.22 -15.32 -2.50
CA ASP A 97 22.28 -14.75 -1.67
C ASP A 97 23.52 -14.49 -2.55
N PRO A 98 24.00 -13.23 -2.71
CA PRO A 98 25.20 -12.93 -3.48
C PRO A 98 26.48 -13.66 -3.00
N THR A 99 26.50 -14.13 -1.75
CA THR A 99 27.60 -14.87 -1.15
C THR A 99 27.44 -16.39 -1.24
N ASP A 100 26.22 -16.89 -1.47
CA ASP A 100 25.93 -18.32 -1.63
C ASP A 100 24.65 -18.56 -2.49
N PRO A 101 24.70 -18.26 -3.81
CA PRO A 101 23.52 -18.17 -4.69
C PRO A 101 23.02 -19.54 -5.17
N LYS A 102 23.12 -20.56 -4.32
CA LYS A 102 22.82 -21.96 -4.66
C LYS A 102 21.96 -22.65 -3.61
N LYS A 103 21.05 -21.89 -3.00
CA LYS A 103 20.19 -22.36 -1.92
C LYS A 103 18.72 -22.32 -2.31
N TYR A 104 18.01 -23.32 -1.83
CA TYR A 104 16.56 -23.43 -1.89
C TYR A 104 16.02 -23.66 -0.47
N LYS A 105 14.99 -22.91 -0.08
CA LYS A 105 14.39 -22.93 1.26
C LYS A 105 12.88 -23.18 1.18
N ASN A 106 12.30 -23.57 2.31
CA ASN A 106 10.84 -23.76 2.45
C ASN A 106 10.04 -22.44 2.49
N GLU A 107 10.72 -21.29 2.46
CA GLU A 107 10.14 -19.95 2.41
C GLU A 107 10.93 -19.10 1.42
N SER A 108 10.24 -18.14 0.79
CA SER A 108 10.87 -17.16 -0.09
C SER A 108 11.72 -16.18 0.68
N ARG A 109 12.62 -15.49 -0.02
CA ARG A 109 13.31 -14.33 0.55
C ARG A 109 12.28 -13.25 0.91
N ALA A 110 12.43 -12.65 2.09
CA ALA A 110 11.60 -11.54 2.51
C ALA A 110 12.02 -10.23 1.81
N LEU A 111 11.04 -9.49 1.30
CA LEU A 111 11.19 -8.14 0.76
C LEU A 111 10.70 -7.11 1.78
N THR A 112 11.40 -5.99 1.95
CA THR A 112 11.09 -4.98 2.97
C THR A 112 10.67 -3.66 2.32
N VAL A 113 9.63 -3.03 2.86
CA VAL A 113 9.23 -1.64 2.58
C VAL A 113 9.47 -0.80 3.84
N GLU A 114 10.07 0.40 3.69
CA GLU A 114 10.29 1.34 4.80
C GLU A 114 9.57 2.66 4.54
N ASN A 115 8.84 3.20 5.54
CA ASN A 115 8.27 4.54 5.46
C ASN A 115 9.21 5.59 6.07
N LYS A 116 9.66 6.53 5.25
CA LYS A 116 10.44 7.70 5.65
C LYS A 116 9.63 9.00 5.51
N SER A 117 8.33 8.90 5.26
CA SER A 117 7.42 10.04 5.09
C SER A 117 7.07 10.69 6.42
N THR A 118 6.68 11.96 6.40
CA THR A 118 6.21 12.70 7.59
C THR A 118 4.74 12.43 7.94
N LYS A 119 4.12 11.43 7.29
CA LYS A 119 2.80 10.87 7.58
C LYS A 119 2.86 9.35 7.45
N ASP A 120 1.88 8.71 8.08
CA ASP A 120 1.59 7.30 7.90
C ASP A 120 1.28 6.98 6.44
N VAL A 121 1.70 5.80 6.00
CA VAL A 121 1.63 5.34 4.62
C VAL A 121 0.98 3.97 4.58
N LYS A 122 -0.01 3.80 3.70
CA LYS A 122 -0.71 2.53 3.51
C LYS A 122 0.01 1.67 2.48
N LEU A 123 0.47 0.50 2.91
CA LEU A 123 1.05 -0.55 2.08
C LEU A 123 -0.01 -1.62 1.83
N THR A 124 -0.22 -1.99 0.57
CA THR A 124 -0.99 -3.18 0.19
C THR A 124 -0.10 -4.11 -0.61
N VAL A 125 -0.10 -5.40 -0.26
CA VAL A 125 0.62 -6.45 -0.99
C VAL A 125 -0.40 -7.48 -1.42
N LYS A 126 -0.47 -7.73 -2.73
CA LYS A 126 -1.31 -8.76 -3.35
C LYS A 126 -0.42 -9.75 -4.08
N VAL A 127 -0.74 -11.03 -3.96
CA VAL A 127 -0.20 -12.10 -4.81
C VAL A 127 -1.36 -12.82 -5.50
N THR A 128 -1.17 -13.14 -6.77
CA THR A 128 -2.10 -13.95 -7.57
C THR A 128 -1.33 -15.13 -8.15
N ALA A 129 -1.85 -16.34 -7.98
CA ALA A 129 -1.34 -17.56 -8.60
C ALA A 129 -2.22 -17.96 -9.79
N SER A 130 -1.62 -18.39 -10.90
CA SER A 130 -2.38 -18.94 -12.02
C SER A 130 -2.95 -20.33 -11.69
N SER A 131 -4.14 -20.62 -12.21
CA SER A 131 -4.77 -21.93 -12.05
C SER A 131 -4.08 -22.99 -12.90
N VAL A 132 -3.74 -24.13 -12.32
CA VAL A 132 -3.26 -25.32 -13.03
C VAL A 132 -4.33 -26.41 -12.92
N ASP A 133 -4.63 -27.07 -14.04
CA ASP A 133 -5.62 -28.15 -14.05
C ASP A 133 -5.13 -29.32 -13.19
N GLY A 134 -6.04 -29.93 -12.42
CA GLY A 134 -5.70 -30.97 -11.45
C GLY A 134 -4.93 -30.51 -10.19
N ILE A 135 -4.64 -29.22 -9.99
CA ILE A 135 -4.01 -28.71 -8.75
C ILE A 135 -4.86 -27.62 -8.10
N THR A 136 -5.39 -27.88 -6.90
CA THR A 136 -6.25 -26.95 -6.16
C THR A 136 -5.49 -26.18 -5.07
N MET A 137 -5.99 -25.00 -4.68
CA MET A 137 -5.44 -24.26 -3.53
C MET A 137 -6.03 -24.79 -2.21
N SER A 138 -5.18 -25.16 -1.27
CA SER A 138 -5.58 -25.66 0.06
C SER A 138 -5.55 -24.54 1.11
N ALA A 139 -6.61 -24.46 1.92
CA ALA A 139 -6.75 -23.46 2.97
C ALA A 139 -5.90 -23.75 4.23
N SER A 140 -5.26 -24.92 4.32
CA SER A 140 -4.46 -25.33 5.50
C SER A 140 -3.17 -26.05 5.11
N ASN A 141 -2.08 -25.78 5.84
CA ASN A 141 -0.77 -26.41 5.65
C ASN A 141 -0.68 -27.84 6.23
N ASP A 142 -1.71 -28.27 6.96
CA ASP A 142 -1.87 -29.63 7.49
C ASP A 142 -2.78 -30.52 6.64
N PHE A 143 -3.36 -29.98 5.56
CA PHE A 143 -4.24 -30.68 4.62
C PHE A 143 -5.40 -31.39 5.34
N ASN A 144 -6.13 -30.63 6.14
CA ASN A 144 -7.24 -31.09 6.99
C ASN A 144 -6.79 -32.20 7.96
N ALA A 145 -5.69 -31.98 8.67
CA ALA A 145 -4.99 -32.96 9.51
C ALA A 145 -4.70 -34.30 8.80
N GLY A 146 -4.39 -34.25 7.50
CA GLY A 146 -4.12 -35.42 6.66
C GLY A 146 -5.36 -36.22 6.24
N ALA A 147 -6.48 -35.53 6.04
CA ALA A 147 -7.73 -36.07 5.50
C ALA A 147 -8.10 -35.54 4.11
N ASP A 148 -7.38 -34.53 3.59
CA ASP A 148 -7.54 -34.01 2.23
C ASP A 148 -6.92 -34.97 1.21
N THR A 149 -7.76 -35.61 0.39
CA THR A 149 -7.34 -36.54 -0.67
C THR A 149 -7.01 -35.87 -2.00
N ASP A 150 -7.21 -34.55 -2.14
CA ASP A 150 -7.05 -33.87 -3.41
C ASP A 150 -5.57 -33.51 -3.66
N THR A 151 -5.17 -33.47 -4.93
CA THR A 151 -3.89 -32.90 -5.36
C THR A 151 -3.90 -31.39 -5.13
N SER A 152 -3.54 -30.99 -3.92
CA SER A 152 -3.68 -29.61 -3.46
C SER A 152 -2.35 -28.97 -3.03
N LEU A 153 -2.29 -27.64 -3.13
CA LEU A 153 -1.15 -26.80 -2.82
C LEU A 153 -1.57 -25.76 -1.78
N TYR A 154 -0.95 -25.79 -0.61
CA TYR A 154 -1.03 -24.69 0.35
C TYR A 154 -0.01 -23.62 -0.03
N MET A 155 -0.45 -22.37 -0.12
CA MET A 155 0.42 -21.19 -0.19
C MET A 155 -0.12 -20.09 0.70
N ALA A 156 0.79 -19.29 1.27
CA ALA A 156 0.45 -18.09 1.99
C ALA A 156 1.44 -16.96 1.70
N LEU A 157 0.89 -15.75 1.56
CA LEU A 157 1.63 -14.52 1.70
C LEU A 157 1.83 -14.26 3.20
N VAL A 158 3.06 -14.14 3.66
CA VAL A 158 3.37 -13.90 5.07
C VAL A 158 3.81 -12.46 5.23
N GLY A 159 3.01 -11.68 5.95
CA GLY A 159 3.41 -10.35 6.45
C GLY A 159 4.30 -10.52 7.68
N VAL A 160 5.37 -9.73 7.77
CA VAL A 160 6.37 -9.77 8.85
C VAL A 160 6.53 -8.35 9.39
N GLU A 161 6.24 -8.20 10.68
CA GLU A 161 6.25 -6.89 11.34
C GLU A 161 7.66 -6.30 11.51
N ALA A 162 7.72 -5.03 11.93
CA ALA A 162 8.97 -4.29 12.11
C ALA A 162 10.00 -4.96 13.05
N ASP A 163 9.54 -5.84 13.96
CA ASP A 163 10.39 -6.64 14.86
C ASP A 163 11.20 -7.73 14.13
N GLY A 164 10.77 -8.13 12.92
CA GLY A 164 11.37 -9.22 12.14
C GLY A 164 11.09 -10.62 12.68
N THR A 165 10.13 -10.77 13.60
CA THR A 165 9.80 -12.05 14.26
C THR A 165 8.31 -12.34 14.37
N THR A 166 7.45 -11.33 14.36
CA THR A 166 6.00 -11.51 14.35
C THR A 166 5.53 -11.68 12.91
N GLU A 167 4.97 -12.86 12.61
CA GLU A 167 4.55 -13.25 11.27
C GLU A 167 3.04 -13.54 11.21
N THR A 168 2.36 -13.02 10.19
CA THR A 168 0.93 -13.26 9.93
C THR A 168 0.77 -13.85 8.53
N ALA A 169 0.20 -15.06 8.45
CA ALA A 169 -0.03 -15.76 7.19
C ALA A 169 -1.41 -15.42 6.59
N TYR A 170 -1.40 -14.90 5.37
CA TYR A 170 -2.55 -14.64 4.51
C TYR A 170 -2.61 -15.76 3.46
N VAL A 171 -3.44 -16.76 3.72
CA VAL A 171 -3.59 -17.96 2.87
C VAL A 171 -4.26 -17.58 1.55
N PHE A 172 -3.87 -18.25 0.46
CA PHE A 172 -4.49 -18.07 -0.86
C PHE A 172 -5.93 -18.59 -0.84
N ASP A 173 -6.85 -17.80 -1.40
CA ASP A 173 -8.24 -18.21 -1.58
C ASP A 173 -8.40 -19.22 -2.75
N SER A 174 -9.64 -19.68 -2.98
CA SER A 174 -9.95 -20.61 -4.08
C SER A 174 -9.82 -19.99 -5.48
N ALA A 175 -9.62 -18.68 -5.59
CA ALA A 175 -9.28 -17.98 -6.84
C ALA A 175 -7.76 -17.79 -7.00
N GLY A 176 -6.95 -18.31 -6.08
CA GLY A 176 -5.49 -18.19 -6.11
C GLY A 176 -5.00 -16.82 -5.67
N ILE A 177 -5.74 -16.07 -4.85
CA ILE A 177 -5.36 -14.73 -4.41
C ILE A 177 -5.06 -14.71 -2.90
N ALA A 178 -3.93 -14.10 -2.54
CA ALA A 178 -3.66 -13.66 -1.17
C ALA A 178 -3.40 -12.14 -1.16
N CYS A 179 -3.88 -11.45 -0.13
CA CYS A 179 -3.74 -10.00 -0.03
C CYS A 179 -3.72 -9.56 1.44
N PHE A 180 -2.88 -8.57 1.76
CA PHE A 180 -2.98 -7.81 3.00
C PHE A 180 -2.76 -6.32 2.78
N THR A 181 -3.27 -5.54 3.72
CA THR A 181 -3.05 -4.09 3.81
C THR A 181 -2.61 -3.77 5.23
N THR A 182 -1.55 -2.96 5.36
CA THR A 182 -1.05 -2.48 6.65
C THR A 182 -0.69 -0.99 6.57
N THR A 183 -0.57 -0.35 7.73
CA THR A 183 -0.15 1.04 7.85
C THR A 183 1.28 1.07 8.39
N LEU A 184 2.19 1.66 7.62
CA LEU A 184 3.52 2.02 8.07
C LEU A 184 3.45 3.41 8.70
N ASN A 185 3.80 3.53 9.98
CA ASN A 185 3.77 4.79 10.70
C ASN A 185 4.74 5.83 10.09
N ALA A 186 4.46 7.11 10.32
CA ALA A 186 5.37 8.20 9.97
C ALA A 186 6.76 8.01 10.57
N ILE A 187 7.79 8.59 9.95
CA ILE A 187 9.14 8.58 10.54
C ILE A 187 9.21 9.46 11.78
N GLU A 188 9.75 8.92 12.85
CA GLU A 188 9.93 9.62 14.12
C GLU A 188 11.42 9.67 14.51
N LYS A 189 11.74 10.52 15.48
CA LYS A 189 13.03 10.48 16.18
C LYS A 189 13.02 9.39 17.25
N GLY A 190 14.12 8.67 17.43
CA GLY A 190 14.20 7.56 18.39
C GLY A 190 14.08 7.97 19.85
N SER A 191 14.47 9.19 20.20
CA SER A 191 14.35 9.78 21.53
C SER A 191 13.98 11.26 21.45
N ALA A 192 13.40 11.80 22.54
CA ALA A 192 13.08 13.22 22.67
C ALA A 192 14.31 14.15 22.50
N SER A 193 15.51 13.64 22.80
CA SER A 193 16.81 14.32 22.65
C SER A 193 17.37 14.33 21.23
N ASP A 194 16.86 13.46 20.37
CA ASP A 194 17.46 13.21 19.07
C ASP A 194 17.02 14.29 18.06
N PRO A 195 17.87 14.61 17.07
CA PRO A 195 17.51 15.60 16.06
C PRO A 195 16.34 15.10 15.21
N ASP A 196 15.44 16.01 14.82
CA ASP A 196 14.25 15.64 14.07
C ASP A 196 14.60 15.11 12.66
N PRO A 197 13.80 14.20 12.07
CA PRO A 197 14.11 13.52 10.80
C PRO A 197 14.35 14.45 9.59
N TYR A 198 13.74 15.63 9.63
CA TYR A 198 13.76 16.64 8.59
C TYR A 198 14.03 18.02 9.20
N ILE A 199 14.69 18.88 8.44
CA ILE A 199 15.05 20.24 8.85
C ILE A 199 14.66 21.27 7.80
N VAL A 200 14.37 22.49 8.25
CA VAL A 200 14.17 23.64 7.37
C VAL A 200 15.53 24.17 6.91
N GLN A 201 15.77 24.17 5.60
CA GLN A 201 17.00 24.67 5.00
C GLN A 201 16.68 25.72 3.92
N TRP A 202 17.52 26.75 3.82
CA TRP A 202 17.42 27.75 2.76
C TRP A 202 18.03 27.23 1.44
N ASN A 203 17.28 27.32 0.35
CA ASN A 203 17.76 27.02 -1.01
C ASN A 203 18.02 28.32 -1.80
N PRO A 204 19.30 28.74 -1.96
CA PRO A 204 19.64 29.99 -2.64
C PRO A 204 19.44 29.95 -4.17
N ILE A 205 19.20 28.78 -4.76
CA ILE A 205 18.92 28.64 -6.20
C ILE A 205 17.44 28.90 -6.49
N ARG A 206 16.56 28.49 -5.55
CA ARG A 206 15.10 28.62 -5.67
C ARG A 206 14.53 29.86 -4.97
N ASP A 207 15.37 30.59 -4.22
CA ASP A 207 14.99 31.74 -3.38
C ASP A 207 13.86 31.37 -2.40
N SER A 208 13.96 30.18 -1.79
CA SER A 208 12.93 29.59 -0.94
C SER A 208 13.50 28.71 0.17
N TYR A 209 12.78 28.58 1.28
CA TYR A 209 13.01 27.51 2.24
C TYR A 209 12.49 26.17 1.70
N GLU A 210 13.15 25.07 2.08
CA GLU A 210 12.77 23.69 1.79
C GLU A 210 12.84 22.86 3.09
N TYR A 211 11.99 21.83 3.20
CA TYR A 211 12.04 20.87 4.31
C TYR A 211 12.74 19.60 3.80
N VAL A 212 13.96 19.38 4.28
CA VAL A 212 14.91 18.41 3.69
C VAL A 212 15.42 17.43 4.73
N TRP A 213 15.85 16.25 4.27
CA TRP A 213 16.36 15.19 5.16
C TRP A 213 17.48 15.70 6.06
N ASN A 214 17.40 15.39 7.35
CA ASN A 214 18.42 15.76 8.31
C ASN A 214 19.52 14.69 8.38
N PRO A 215 20.73 14.94 7.86
CA PRO A 215 21.80 13.93 7.92
C PRO A 215 22.25 13.63 9.36
N ALA A 216 21.99 14.52 10.33
CA ALA A 216 22.35 14.30 11.73
C ALA A 216 21.43 13.28 12.44
N SER A 217 20.23 13.02 11.91
CA SER A 217 19.25 12.10 12.51
C SER A 217 19.27 10.71 11.87
N ALA A 218 20.07 10.51 10.81
CA ALA A 218 20.01 9.32 9.96
C ALA A 218 20.32 7.99 10.68
N ALA A 219 21.01 8.04 11.82
CA ALA A 219 21.34 6.88 12.66
C ALA A 219 20.46 6.75 13.92
N THR A 220 19.56 7.71 14.17
CA THR A 220 18.74 7.80 15.40
C THR A 220 17.24 7.83 15.15
N ASN A 221 16.79 7.96 13.91
CA ASN A 221 15.37 7.93 13.57
C ASN A 221 14.77 6.52 13.73
N THR A 222 13.56 6.47 14.26
CA THR A 222 12.68 5.30 14.16
C THR A 222 12.02 5.33 12.78
N VAL A 223 12.44 4.41 11.91
CA VAL A 223 11.85 4.21 10.59
C VAL A 223 10.96 2.98 10.67
N ASP A 224 9.66 3.15 10.45
CA ASP A 224 8.74 2.01 10.42
C ASP A 224 8.88 1.23 9.11
N LYS A 225 8.70 -0.08 9.21
CA LYS A 225 8.95 -1.03 8.12
C LYS A 225 8.05 -2.25 8.25
N HIS A 226 7.69 -2.84 7.13
CA HIS A 226 7.03 -4.14 7.09
C HIS A 226 7.67 -4.95 5.97
N SER A 227 7.84 -6.26 6.19
CA SER A 227 8.40 -7.16 5.20
C SER A 227 7.38 -8.21 4.79
N PHE A 228 7.56 -8.81 3.62
CA PHE A 228 6.69 -9.87 3.14
C PHE A 228 7.48 -10.96 2.42
N LYS A 229 7.06 -12.21 2.61
CA LYS A 229 7.61 -13.42 1.98
C LYS A 229 6.47 -14.35 1.56
N LEU A 230 6.78 -15.38 0.78
CA LEU A 230 5.88 -16.49 0.51
C LEU A 230 6.32 -17.74 1.29
N THR A 231 5.35 -18.54 1.70
CA THR A 231 5.56 -19.92 2.15
C THR A 231 4.55 -20.83 1.45
N GLY A 232 4.85 -22.11 1.37
CA GLY A 232 3.92 -23.07 0.79
C GLY A 232 4.35 -24.52 0.95
N LYS A 233 3.45 -25.42 0.61
CA LYS A 233 3.61 -26.87 0.74
C LYS A 233 2.62 -27.59 -0.16
N CYS A 234 3.03 -28.67 -0.80
CA CYS A 234 2.13 -29.57 -1.51
C CYS A 234 1.54 -30.62 -0.55
N ASN A 235 0.29 -31.03 -0.80
CA ASN A 235 -0.36 -32.13 -0.09
C ASN A 235 0.46 -33.41 -0.28
N PRO A 236 1.07 -33.99 0.79
CA PRO A 236 2.02 -35.10 0.64
C PRO A 236 1.34 -36.35 0.08
N VAL A 237 2.11 -37.26 -0.53
CA VAL A 237 1.57 -38.53 -1.04
C VAL A 237 1.06 -39.42 0.11
N LYS A 238 -0.02 -40.13 -0.18
CA LYS A 238 -0.66 -41.11 0.71
C LYS A 238 0.28 -42.19 1.23
N THR A 239 0.37 -42.25 2.55
CA THR A 239 0.92 -43.40 3.29
C THR A 239 -0.22 -44.31 3.78
N ALA A 240 0.11 -45.48 4.31
CA ALA A 240 -0.88 -46.41 4.85
C ALA A 240 -1.66 -45.89 6.09
N ALA A 241 -1.25 -44.76 6.67
CA ALA A 241 -1.83 -44.20 7.90
C ALA A 241 -2.79 -43.02 7.68
N ASN A 242 -2.73 -42.35 6.52
CA ASN A 242 -3.40 -41.07 6.27
C ASN A 242 -4.29 -41.11 5.01
N ALA A 243 -5.19 -40.13 4.86
CA ALA A 243 -6.01 -39.93 3.67
C ALA A 243 -5.54 -38.70 2.91
N HIS A 244 -4.59 -38.94 2.02
CA HIS A 244 -3.93 -37.97 1.13
C HIS A 244 -4.10 -38.42 -0.35
N PRO A 245 -3.76 -37.58 -1.35
CA PRO A 245 -3.66 -37.99 -2.76
C PRO A 245 -2.68 -39.15 -2.95
N SER A 246 -2.99 -40.05 -3.88
CA SER A 246 -2.08 -41.13 -4.27
C SER A 246 -0.90 -40.60 -5.10
N ARG A 247 0.08 -41.47 -5.39
CA ARG A 247 1.18 -41.11 -6.29
C ARG A 247 0.67 -40.95 -7.72
N GLU A 248 -0.31 -41.76 -8.09
CA GLU A 248 -0.97 -41.78 -9.37
C GLU A 248 -1.74 -40.46 -9.62
N ASP A 249 -2.49 -39.96 -8.63
CA ASP A 249 -3.21 -38.67 -8.74
C ASP A 249 -2.23 -37.51 -8.99
N TRP A 250 -1.10 -37.46 -8.26
CA TRP A 250 -0.05 -36.46 -8.49
C TRP A 250 0.65 -36.63 -9.84
N LEU A 251 0.80 -37.85 -10.36
CA LEU A 251 1.38 -38.08 -11.69
C LEU A 251 0.45 -37.63 -12.82
N GLU A 252 -0.87 -37.77 -12.66
CA GLU A 252 -1.87 -37.26 -13.60
C GLU A 252 -1.88 -35.72 -13.59
N ALA A 253 -1.95 -35.09 -12.41
CA ALA A 253 -1.91 -33.63 -12.26
C ALA A 253 -0.61 -33.00 -12.80
N LEU A 254 0.52 -33.72 -12.75
CA LEU A 254 1.82 -33.24 -13.23
C LEU A 254 2.15 -33.64 -14.68
N GLU A 255 1.32 -34.43 -15.38
CA GLU A 255 1.55 -34.81 -16.79
C GLU A 255 1.77 -33.59 -17.72
N PRO A 256 1.05 -32.46 -17.57
CA PRO A 256 1.29 -31.25 -18.36
C PRO A 256 2.65 -30.58 -18.13
N GLY A 257 3.34 -30.90 -17.01
CA GLY A 257 4.60 -30.26 -16.61
C GLY A 257 4.45 -28.78 -16.20
N LEU A 258 3.26 -28.39 -15.74
CA LEU A 258 2.91 -27.01 -15.36
C LEU A 258 2.87 -26.83 -13.83
N SER A 259 3.14 -25.61 -13.37
CA SER A 259 3.02 -25.18 -11.98
C SER A 259 2.45 -23.75 -11.93
N PRO A 260 1.74 -23.36 -10.86
CA PRO A 260 1.15 -22.01 -10.74
C PRO A 260 2.18 -20.88 -10.92
N GLU A 261 1.96 -20.00 -11.89
CA GLU A 261 2.76 -18.79 -12.07
C GLU A 261 2.31 -17.72 -11.07
N LEU A 262 3.25 -16.95 -10.50
CA LEU A 262 2.98 -16.00 -9.44
C LEU A 262 3.16 -14.55 -9.93
N GLU A 263 2.10 -13.74 -9.79
CA GLU A 263 2.14 -12.30 -9.95
C GLU A 263 2.09 -11.63 -8.56
N ILE A 264 3.16 -10.93 -8.18
CA ILE A 264 3.26 -10.17 -6.92
C ILE A 264 3.17 -8.68 -7.23
N VAL A 265 2.26 -7.98 -6.56
CA VAL A 265 2.09 -6.52 -6.69
C VAL A 265 2.07 -5.90 -5.29
N TRP A 266 3.03 -5.02 -4.99
CA TRP A 266 2.97 -4.13 -3.83
C TRP A 266 2.64 -2.71 -4.28
N THR A 267 1.68 -2.08 -3.61
CA THR A 267 1.27 -0.70 -3.86
C THR A 267 1.38 0.13 -2.59
N VAL A 268 1.75 1.40 -2.77
CA VAL A 268 1.92 2.36 -1.69
C VAL A 268 1.17 3.63 -2.04
N GLU A 269 0.21 4.01 -1.21
CA GLU A 269 -0.62 5.20 -1.40
C GLU A 269 0.10 6.46 -0.89
N ASN A 270 0.10 7.54 -1.67
CA ASN A 270 0.70 8.82 -1.26
C ASN A 270 -0.25 9.58 -0.30
N PRO A 271 0.07 9.73 1.00
CA PRO A 271 -0.84 10.26 2.02
C PRO A 271 -0.96 11.80 2.00
N PHE A 272 -0.41 12.45 0.96
CA PHE A 272 -0.57 13.88 0.70
C PHE A 272 -1.38 14.16 -0.58
N GLU A 273 -1.67 13.14 -1.40
CA GLU A 273 -2.67 13.24 -2.46
C GLU A 273 -4.07 12.96 -1.91
N VAL A 274 -5.09 13.32 -2.70
CA VAL A 274 -6.48 13.12 -2.32
C VAL A 274 -6.77 11.62 -2.17
N GLN A 275 -7.23 11.24 -0.99
CA GLN A 275 -7.59 9.85 -0.69
C GLN A 275 -9.10 9.73 -0.62
N VAL A 276 -9.65 8.73 -1.32
CA VAL A 276 -11.04 8.33 -1.24
C VAL A 276 -11.09 6.94 -0.65
N THR A 277 -11.94 6.73 0.35
CA THR A 277 -12.28 5.39 0.84
C THR A 277 -13.79 5.25 0.93
N MET A 278 -14.32 4.10 0.56
CA MET A 278 -15.71 3.72 0.80
C MET A 278 -15.73 2.44 1.63
N ASP A 279 -16.75 2.27 2.48
CA ASP A 279 -16.98 1.02 3.23
C ASP A 279 -18.31 0.34 2.87
N THR A 280 -18.54 -0.85 3.41
CA THR A 280 -19.76 -1.65 3.18
C THR A 280 -21.01 -1.06 3.82
N THR A 281 -20.90 0.00 4.64
CA THR A 281 -22.03 0.78 5.15
C THR A 281 -22.39 1.96 4.22
N GLY A 282 -21.61 2.16 3.15
CA GLY A 282 -21.77 3.26 2.21
C GLY A 282 -21.26 4.59 2.74
N LEU A 283 -20.42 4.58 3.77
CA LEU A 283 -19.71 5.77 4.21
C LEU A 283 -18.52 6.02 3.27
N ILE A 284 -18.56 7.14 2.57
CA ILE A 284 -17.47 7.62 1.71
C ILE A 284 -16.70 8.69 2.48
N LYS A 285 -15.39 8.51 2.61
CA LYS A 285 -14.47 9.45 3.24
C LYS A 285 -13.53 10.03 2.19
N ILE A 286 -13.23 11.32 2.31
CA ILE A 286 -12.35 12.06 1.40
C ILE A 286 -11.34 12.87 2.24
N ALA A 287 -10.06 12.53 2.14
CA ALA A 287 -8.97 13.20 2.86
C ALA A 287 -8.01 13.93 1.91
N ASN A 288 -7.26 14.90 2.44
CA ASN A 288 -6.32 15.77 1.72
C ASN A 288 -6.93 16.54 0.53
N CYS A 289 -8.25 16.74 0.51
CA CYS A 289 -8.94 17.49 -0.56
C CYS A 289 -9.40 18.85 -0.05
N ASP A 290 -9.17 19.91 -0.82
CA ASP A 290 -9.86 21.19 -0.63
C ASP A 290 -11.32 21.01 -1.08
N GLY A 291 -12.27 21.30 -0.17
CA GLY A 291 -13.72 21.12 -0.43
C GLY A 291 -14.25 21.96 -1.59
N ALA A 292 -13.58 23.06 -1.93
CA ALA A 292 -13.93 23.94 -3.03
C ALA A 292 -13.29 23.52 -4.38
N LEU A 293 -12.40 22.51 -4.45
CA LEU A 293 -11.56 22.23 -5.63
C LEU A 293 -11.77 20.87 -6.32
N TRP A 294 -12.96 20.27 -6.18
CA TRP A 294 -13.30 18.98 -6.79
C TRP A 294 -14.67 18.97 -7.48
N ASN A 295 -14.90 17.95 -8.30
CA ASN A 295 -16.16 17.63 -8.98
C ASN A 295 -16.99 16.65 -8.12
N PRO A 296 -18.32 16.53 -8.31
CA PRO A 296 -19.14 15.61 -7.53
C PRO A 296 -18.64 14.15 -7.57
N ILE A 297 -18.89 13.40 -6.50
CA ILE A 297 -18.59 11.96 -6.41
C ILE A 297 -19.31 11.22 -7.55
N VAL A 298 -18.63 10.29 -8.20
CA VAL A 298 -19.21 9.34 -9.17
C VAL A 298 -19.14 7.93 -8.58
N ILE A 299 -20.26 7.21 -8.55
CA ILE A 299 -20.31 5.78 -8.28
C ILE A 299 -20.35 5.02 -9.61
N THR A 300 -19.46 4.04 -9.78
CA THR A 300 -19.43 3.17 -10.96
C THR A 300 -19.66 1.74 -10.54
N ASP A 301 -20.62 1.04 -11.16
CA ASP A 301 -20.83 -0.40 -11.01
C ASP A 301 -20.88 -1.09 -12.39
N ALA A 302 -21.22 -2.38 -12.44
CA ALA A 302 -21.38 -3.12 -13.70
C ALA A 302 -22.56 -2.63 -14.58
N SER A 303 -23.45 -1.78 -14.04
CA SER A 303 -24.61 -1.20 -14.73
C SER A 303 -24.29 0.15 -15.38
N GLY A 304 -23.31 0.90 -14.85
CA GLY A 304 -22.85 2.17 -15.41
C GLY A 304 -22.21 3.13 -14.39
N GLU A 305 -22.09 4.39 -14.81
CA GLU A 305 -21.60 5.50 -13.99
C GLU A 305 -22.75 6.40 -13.52
N TYR A 306 -22.69 6.83 -12.25
CA TYR A 306 -23.74 7.58 -11.57
C TYR A 306 -23.13 8.73 -10.75
N THR A 307 -23.38 9.97 -11.16
CA THR A 307 -22.96 11.14 -10.40
C THR A 307 -23.88 11.36 -9.20
N LEU A 308 -23.31 11.42 -7.98
CA LEU A 308 -24.07 11.67 -6.76
C LEU A 308 -24.56 13.12 -6.68
N THR A 309 -25.80 13.27 -6.24
CA THR A 309 -26.52 14.54 -6.08
C THR A 309 -27.02 14.72 -4.64
N GLY A 310 -27.70 15.83 -4.35
CA GLY A 310 -28.14 16.17 -2.99
C GLY A 310 -29.16 15.22 -2.34
N ASN A 311 -29.76 14.29 -3.09
CA ASN A 311 -30.70 13.29 -2.55
C ASN A 311 -30.08 11.89 -2.38
N ASP A 312 -28.86 11.69 -2.87
CA ASP A 312 -28.24 10.36 -2.93
C ASP A 312 -27.59 9.92 -1.60
N GLY A 313 -27.54 10.83 -0.63
CA GLY A 313 -26.88 10.68 0.67
C GLY A 313 -26.78 12.03 1.39
N SER A 314 -26.00 12.07 2.48
CA SER A 314 -25.79 13.30 3.27
C SER A 314 -24.36 13.42 3.76
N TRP A 315 -23.82 14.64 3.72
CA TRP A 315 -22.57 14.97 4.40
C TRP A 315 -22.75 14.85 5.92
N THR A 316 -22.01 13.94 6.54
CA THR A 316 -21.87 13.83 7.99
C THR A 316 -20.74 14.71 8.52
N VAL A 317 -19.71 14.95 7.69
CA VAL A 317 -18.63 15.93 7.93
C VAL A 317 -18.35 16.67 6.62
N TRP A 318 -18.44 18.01 6.65
CA TRP A 318 -18.08 18.89 5.53
C TRP A 318 -17.28 20.08 6.02
N ASP A 319 -16.15 20.36 5.34
CA ASP A 319 -15.33 21.55 5.52
C ASP A 319 -14.50 21.78 4.24
N ASP A 320 -14.18 23.03 3.93
CA ASP A 320 -13.31 23.37 2.80
C ASP A 320 -11.82 23.14 3.12
N ASP A 321 -11.41 23.15 4.39
CA ASP A 321 -10.01 22.90 4.81
C ASP A 321 -9.52 21.52 4.36
N ILE A 322 -8.41 21.51 3.63
CA ILE A 322 -7.72 20.32 3.12
C ILE A 322 -7.38 19.29 4.21
N LYS A 323 -7.23 19.72 5.46
CA LYS A 323 -6.89 18.87 6.62
C LYS A 323 -8.07 18.11 7.20
N VAL A 324 -9.31 18.51 6.91
CA VAL A 324 -10.51 17.85 7.44
C VAL A 324 -10.90 16.70 6.51
N GLU A 325 -10.94 15.47 7.04
CA GLU A 325 -11.57 14.32 6.38
C GLU A 325 -13.07 14.63 6.21
N LYS A 326 -13.53 14.80 4.96
CA LYS A 326 -14.96 14.95 4.67
C LYS A 326 -15.60 13.56 4.61
N GLN A 327 -16.85 13.47 5.05
CA GLN A 327 -17.57 12.21 5.16
C GLN A 327 -18.97 12.36 4.57
N TYR A 328 -19.30 11.52 3.59
CA TYR A 328 -20.59 11.46 2.91
C TYR A 328 -21.20 10.07 3.09
N GLN A 329 -22.36 10.00 3.72
CA GLN A 329 -23.10 8.76 3.93
C GLN A 329 -24.08 8.56 2.77
N LEU A 330 -23.94 7.46 2.02
CA LEU A 330 -24.93 7.06 1.01
C LEU A 330 -26.31 6.83 1.64
N SER A 331 -27.36 7.20 0.90
CA SER A 331 -28.76 7.02 1.32
C SER A 331 -29.16 5.54 1.37
N THR A 332 -30.23 5.25 2.13
CA THR A 332 -30.80 3.88 2.21
C THR A 332 -31.24 3.33 0.84
N SER A 333 -31.65 4.19 -0.09
CA SER A 333 -31.96 3.81 -1.47
C SER A 333 -30.70 3.32 -2.22
N TRP A 334 -29.57 4.00 -2.05
CA TRP A 334 -28.29 3.59 -2.61
C TRP A 334 -27.79 2.28 -1.99
N MET A 335 -27.89 2.13 -0.67
CA MET A 335 -27.52 0.88 0.00
C MET A 335 -28.36 -0.32 -0.47
N SER A 336 -29.66 -0.11 -0.69
CA SER A 336 -30.55 -1.13 -1.27
C SER A 336 -30.18 -1.49 -2.72
N TYR A 337 -29.76 -0.49 -3.52
CA TYR A 337 -29.33 -0.70 -4.91
C TYR A 337 -27.96 -1.40 -5.03
N LEU A 338 -27.06 -1.18 -4.06
CA LEU A 338 -25.69 -1.72 -4.07
C LEU A 338 -25.55 -3.10 -3.44
N SER A 339 -26.51 -3.59 -2.65
CA SER A 339 -26.41 -4.92 -2.02
C SER A 339 -26.14 -6.03 -3.03
N GLY A 340 -25.18 -6.90 -2.72
CA GLY A 340 -24.69 -7.96 -3.63
C GLY A 340 -23.90 -7.46 -4.85
N LYS A 341 -23.49 -6.19 -4.93
CA LYS A 341 -22.70 -5.63 -6.04
C LYS A 341 -21.30 -5.18 -5.62
N THR A 342 -20.40 -5.13 -6.60
CA THR A 342 -19.15 -4.36 -6.51
C THR A 342 -19.34 -2.99 -7.16
N ALA A 343 -18.97 -1.93 -6.44
CA ALA A 343 -19.03 -0.56 -6.92
C ALA A 343 -17.81 0.27 -6.48
N THR A 344 -17.47 1.28 -7.29
CA THR A 344 -16.32 2.16 -7.11
C THR A 344 -16.77 3.60 -6.93
N ALA A 345 -16.46 4.21 -5.79
CA ALA A 345 -16.60 5.65 -5.60
C ALA A 345 -15.37 6.38 -6.12
N THR A 346 -15.56 7.42 -6.94
CA THR A 346 -14.51 8.21 -7.59
C THR A 346 -14.71 9.70 -7.31
N VAL A 347 -13.62 10.37 -6.96
CA VAL A 347 -13.48 11.83 -6.87
C VAL A 347 -12.57 12.31 -7.97
N THR A 348 -13.01 13.34 -8.71
CA THR A 348 -12.19 14.02 -9.72
C THR A 348 -11.92 15.45 -9.28
N LEU A 349 -10.66 15.84 -9.21
CA LEU A 349 -10.23 17.20 -8.87
C LEU A 349 -10.33 18.14 -10.07
N LYS A 350 -10.33 19.46 -9.83
CA LYS A 350 -10.42 20.47 -10.89
C LYS A 350 -9.21 20.52 -11.83
N ASP A 351 -8.08 19.93 -11.45
CA ASP A 351 -6.91 19.74 -12.32
C ASP A 351 -6.98 18.47 -13.18
N GLY A 352 -8.02 17.64 -12.99
CA GLY A 352 -8.24 16.38 -13.71
C GLY A 352 -7.67 15.14 -13.01
N LYS A 353 -6.98 15.27 -11.87
CA LYS A 353 -6.58 14.09 -11.08
C LYS A 353 -7.80 13.37 -10.53
N THR A 354 -7.72 12.04 -10.42
CA THR A 354 -8.78 11.19 -9.85
C THR A 354 -8.25 10.37 -8.68
N SER A 355 -9.13 10.10 -7.72
CA SER A 355 -8.90 9.16 -6.62
C SER A 355 -10.17 8.33 -6.40
N SER A 356 -10.03 7.04 -6.11
CA SER A 356 -11.18 6.12 -6.09
C SER A 356 -11.02 4.95 -5.12
N SER A 357 -12.15 4.39 -4.70
CA SER A 357 -12.25 3.25 -3.79
C SER A 357 -13.32 2.27 -4.25
N THR A 358 -12.96 1.00 -4.40
CA THR A 358 -13.86 -0.09 -4.80
C THR A 358 -14.25 -0.94 -3.60
N VAL A 359 -15.55 -1.27 -3.48
CA VAL A 359 -16.13 -2.09 -2.41
C VAL A 359 -17.09 -3.11 -3.01
N THR A 360 -17.06 -4.34 -2.52
CA THR A 360 -18.13 -5.32 -2.72
C THR A 360 -19.07 -5.28 -1.51
N PHE A 361 -20.34 -4.95 -1.75
CA PHE A 361 -21.36 -4.85 -0.72
C PHE A 361 -22.02 -6.21 -0.46
N PRO A 362 -22.34 -6.54 0.80
CA PRO A 362 -22.99 -7.79 1.18
C PRO A 362 -24.47 -7.89 0.74
#